data_AF-A0A947CEB2-F1
#
_entry.id   AF-A0A947CEB2-F1
#
_cell.length_a   1.000
_cell.length_b   1.000
_cell.length_c   1.000
_cell.angle_alpha   90.00
_cell.angle_beta   90.00
_cell.angle_gamma   90.00
#
_symmetry.space_group_name_H-M   'P 1'
#
loop_
_entity.id
_entity.type
_entity.pdbx_description
1 polymer ?
#
loop_
_entity_poly.entity_id
_entity_poly.type
_entity_poly.pdbx_seq_one_letter_code
_entity_poly.pdbx_strand_id
1 'polypeptide(L)'
;MAIRPKQIDTLMDKASKTLAATEYFKAETLAEQALKLARQAEDFERMARIILPLQETRRQRLQMALDVGTITILEEPVGEDTKVESGCYLVRPPLVGADARRLRLAALHQEVPVAVVCREPLTDLKLCPIVAIGPGVTVRTKVKPPKKPDAPTMAWFTMALETLGDFAIETIDPGVAALKRLDILIARLDAIPDHEGLHHAVAEACAAAEAEARDGTGKSRRNARSSADA
;
A
#
# COMPACT_ATOMS: atom_id res chain seq x y z
N MET A 1 22.22 -0.96 -15.58
CA MET A 1 22.98 0.01 -14.76
C MET A 1 23.02 -0.56 -13.35
N ALA A 2 24.18 -0.93 -12.80
CA ALA A 2 24.24 -1.59 -11.50
C ALA A 2 23.78 -0.61 -10.40
N ILE A 3 22.60 -0.85 -9.84
CA ILE A 3 22.11 -0.09 -8.68
C ILE A 3 23.09 -0.35 -7.54
N ARG A 4 23.74 0.70 -7.04
CA ARG A 4 24.78 0.57 -6.02
C ARG A 4 24.09 0.43 -4.66
N PRO A 5 24.33 -0.65 -3.90
CA PRO A 5 23.80 -0.84 -2.55
C PRO A 5 23.91 0.40 -1.63
N LYS A 6 25.03 1.13 -1.75
CA LYS A 6 25.28 2.40 -1.04
C LYS A 6 24.21 3.47 -1.23
N GLN A 7 23.55 3.49 -2.39
CA GLN A 7 22.50 4.46 -2.69
C GLN A 7 21.22 4.14 -1.89
N ILE A 8 20.85 2.87 -1.79
CA ILE A 8 19.70 2.42 -0.99
C ILE A 8 19.96 2.74 0.49
N ASP A 9 21.14 2.40 1.00
CA ASP A 9 21.52 2.65 2.39
C ASP A 9 21.49 4.16 2.71
N THR A 10 21.98 5.02 1.79
CA THR A 10 21.92 6.48 1.94
C THR A 10 20.49 7.01 1.99
N LEU A 11 19.57 6.46 1.17
CA LEU A 11 18.16 6.84 1.21
C LEU A 11 17.52 6.43 2.54
N MET A 12 17.85 5.25 3.05
CA MET A 12 17.31 4.73 4.31
C MET A 12 17.82 5.48 5.54
N ASP A 13 19.09 5.88 5.55
CA ASP A 13 19.62 6.76 6.59
C ASP A 13 18.88 8.11 6.61
N LYS A 14 18.59 8.66 5.43
CA LYS A 14 17.82 9.90 5.31
C LYS A 14 16.37 9.70 5.74
N ALA A 15 15.72 8.64 5.28
CA ALA A 15 14.33 8.30 5.61
C ALA A 15 14.14 8.16 7.13
N SER A 16 15.08 7.47 7.79
CA SER A 16 15.06 7.27 9.24
C SER A 16 15.23 8.59 10.00
N LYS A 17 16.13 9.47 9.55
CA LYS A 17 16.31 10.80 10.14
C LYS A 17 15.07 11.69 9.95
N THR A 18 14.47 11.69 8.76
CA THR A 18 13.24 12.45 8.49
C THR A 18 12.06 11.91 9.28
N LEU A 19 11.95 10.59 9.41
CA LEU A 19 10.90 9.96 10.24
C LEU A 19 11.05 10.36 11.70
N ALA A 20 12.27 10.31 12.26
CA ALA A 20 12.54 10.78 13.62
C ALA A 20 12.27 12.28 13.81
N ALA A 21 12.41 13.08 12.75
CA ALA A 21 12.07 14.50 12.74
C ALA A 21 10.57 14.78 12.47
N THR A 22 9.73 13.74 12.40
CA THR A 22 8.28 13.84 12.10
C THR A 22 7.94 14.40 10.70
N GLU A 23 8.92 14.42 9.79
CA GLU A 23 8.74 14.80 8.38
C GLU A 23 8.18 13.60 7.58
N TYR A 24 6.96 13.15 7.91
CA TYR A 24 6.41 11.88 7.42
C TYR A 24 6.29 11.80 5.88
N PHE A 25 5.76 12.82 5.20
CA PHE A 25 5.62 12.82 3.73
C PHE A 25 6.95 12.60 2.99
N LYS A 26 8.00 13.26 3.48
CA LYS A 26 9.35 13.14 2.94
C LYS A 26 9.98 11.80 3.28
N ALA A 27 9.78 11.29 4.50
CA ALA A 27 10.24 9.97 4.89
C ALA A 27 9.63 8.87 4.00
N GLU A 28 8.33 8.98 3.68
CA GLU A 28 7.63 8.06 2.78
C GLU A 28 8.22 8.12 1.38
N THR A 29 8.42 9.32 0.82
CA THR A 29 9.01 9.51 -0.51
C THR A 29 10.40 8.88 -0.61
N LEU A 30 11.22 9.02 0.44
CA LEU A 30 12.56 8.43 0.49
C LEU A 30 12.50 6.89 0.60
N ALA A 31 11.63 6.37 1.46
CA ALA A 31 11.45 4.93 1.65
C ALA A 31 10.87 4.24 0.40
N GLU A 32 9.89 4.85 -0.28
CA GLU A 32 9.36 4.35 -1.55
C GLU A 32 10.41 4.31 -2.65
N GLN A 33 11.26 5.34 -2.74
CA GLN A 33 12.37 5.36 -3.69
C GLN A 33 13.38 4.26 -3.38
N ALA A 34 13.73 4.06 -2.11
CA ALA A 34 14.61 2.99 -1.68
C ALA A 34 14.01 1.61 -2.01
N LEU A 35 12.71 1.42 -1.76
CA LEU A 35 12.00 0.17 -2.04
C LEU A 35 12.00 -0.14 -3.54
N LYS A 36 11.75 0.85 -4.40
CA LYS A 36 11.81 0.70 -5.86
C LYS A 36 13.20 0.28 -6.33
N LEU A 37 14.26 0.91 -5.80
CA LEU A 37 15.65 0.56 -6.13
C LEU A 37 16.01 -0.85 -5.64
N ALA A 38 15.59 -1.23 -4.44
CA ALA A 38 15.81 -2.57 -3.90
C ALA A 38 15.09 -3.64 -4.74
N ARG A 39 13.84 -3.38 -5.15
CA ARG A 39 13.09 -4.29 -6.04
C ARG A 39 13.75 -4.47 -7.40
N GLN A 40 14.26 -3.39 -8.00
CA GLN A 40 14.99 -3.43 -9.27
C GLN A 40 16.33 -4.19 -9.17
N ALA A 41 16.95 -4.20 -7.98
CA ALA A 41 18.16 -4.95 -7.70
C ALA A 41 17.88 -6.40 -7.23
N GLU A 42 16.61 -6.81 -7.14
CA GLU A 42 16.17 -8.09 -6.58
C GLU A 42 16.70 -8.34 -5.15
N ASP A 43 16.87 -7.26 -4.38
CA ASP A 43 17.37 -7.31 -3.01
C ASP A 43 16.21 -7.41 -2.01
N PHE A 44 15.66 -8.62 -1.91
CA PHE A 44 14.48 -8.89 -1.10
C PHE A 44 14.74 -8.68 0.40
N GLU A 45 15.97 -8.95 0.87
CA GLU A 45 16.36 -8.68 2.25
C GLU A 45 16.28 -7.19 2.59
N ARG A 46 16.83 -6.32 1.73
CA ARG A 46 16.69 -4.86 1.92
C ARG A 46 15.23 -4.43 1.81
N MET A 47 14.46 -4.96 0.86
CA MET A 47 13.03 -4.62 0.76
C MET A 47 12.27 -4.89 2.07
N ALA A 48 12.51 -6.06 2.69
CA ALA A 48 11.89 -6.42 3.97
C ALA A 48 12.29 -5.47 5.11
N ARG A 49 13.47 -4.86 5.07
CA ARG A 49 13.90 -3.85 6.06
C ARG A 49 13.31 -2.46 5.78
N ILE A 50 13.13 -2.12 4.51
CA ILE A 50 12.59 -0.82 4.07
C ILE A 50 11.09 -0.72 4.35
N ILE A 51 10.36 -1.83 4.29
CA ILE A 51 8.90 -1.83 4.42
C ILE A 51 8.41 -1.39 5.81
N LEU A 52 9.17 -1.66 6.88
CA LEU A 52 8.81 -1.32 8.26
C LEU A 52 8.81 0.19 8.54
N PRO A 53 9.88 0.96 8.21
CA PRO A 53 9.82 2.42 8.33
C PRO A 53 8.82 3.07 7.36
N LEU A 54 8.57 2.46 6.19
CA LEU A 54 7.50 2.91 5.28
C LEU A 54 6.12 2.76 5.94
N GLN A 55 5.85 1.60 6.54
CA GLN A 55 4.64 1.34 7.31
C GLN A 55 4.45 2.37 8.42
N GLU A 56 5.47 2.58 9.25
CA GLU A 56 5.37 3.52 10.37
C GLU A 56 5.07 4.95 9.89
N THR A 57 5.72 5.36 8.80
CA THR A 57 5.48 6.69 8.21
C THR A 57 4.03 6.86 7.75
N ARG A 58 3.48 5.86 7.07
CA ARG A 58 2.09 5.90 6.58
C ARG A 58 1.09 5.77 7.72
N ARG A 59 1.38 4.95 8.73
CA ARG A 59 0.58 4.85 9.96
C ARG A 59 0.44 6.20 10.66
N GLN A 60 1.54 6.95 10.80
CA GLN A 60 1.52 8.28 11.41
C GLN A 60 0.66 9.26 10.62
N ARG A 61 0.77 9.26 9.28
CA ARG A 61 -0.09 10.09 8.43
C ARG A 61 -1.57 9.71 8.50
N LEU A 62 -1.87 8.41 8.50
CA LEU A 62 -3.22 7.92 8.64
C LEU A 62 -3.79 8.36 9.99
N GLN A 63 -3.03 8.23 11.08
CA GLN A 63 -3.44 8.69 12.40
C GLN A 63 -3.75 10.20 12.40
N MET A 64 -2.87 11.02 11.82
CA MET A 64 -3.12 12.47 11.70
C MET A 64 -4.43 12.79 10.95
N ALA A 65 -4.76 12.02 9.91
CA ALA A 65 -6.01 12.18 9.17
C ALA A 65 -7.24 11.74 9.99
N LEU A 66 -7.11 10.65 10.73
CA LEU A 66 -8.17 10.11 11.59
C LEU A 66 -8.45 11.02 12.81
N ASP A 67 -7.42 11.65 13.36
CA ASP A 67 -7.49 12.55 14.52
C ASP A 67 -8.29 13.83 14.24
N VAL A 68 -8.44 14.24 12.97
CA VAL A 68 -9.36 15.32 12.58
C VAL A 68 -10.81 14.96 12.95
N GLY A 69 -11.17 13.67 12.90
CA GLY A 69 -12.44 13.15 13.40
C GLY A 69 -13.68 13.48 12.54
N THR A 70 -13.52 14.10 11.38
CA THR A 70 -14.61 14.44 10.45
C THR A 70 -14.50 13.64 9.15
N ILE A 71 -15.66 13.23 8.62
CA ILE A 71 -15.77 12.57 7.32
C ILE A 71 -16.43 13.52 6.33
N THR A 72 -15.67 13.93 5.33
CA THR A 72 -16.14 14.72 4.19
C THR A 72 -16.63 13.79 3.09
N ILE A 73 -17.89 13.96 2.69
CA ILE A 73 -18.47 13.19 1.58
C ILE A 73 -18.15 13.92 0.28
N LEU A 74 -17.60 13.19 -0.69
CA LEU A 74 -17.29 13.70 -2.02
C LEU A 74 -18.16 13.03 -3.08
N GLU A 75 -18.87 13.87 -3.84
CA GLU A 75 -19.71 13.50 -4.98
C GLU A 75 -19.30 14.21 -6.27
N GLU A 76 -18.42 15.21 -6.17
CA GLU A 76 -17.90 15.97 -7.28
C GLU A 76 -16.38 15.77 -7.39
N PRO A 77 -15.82 15.70 -8.61
CA PRO A 77 -14.40 15.52 -8.78
C PRO A 77 -13.64 16.69 -8.16
N VAL A 78 -12.56 16.38 -7.45
CA VAL A 78 -11.62 17.38 -6.95
C VAL A 78 -10.79 17.86 -8.14
N GLY A 79 -10.94 19.14 -8.51
CA GLY A 79 -10.16 19.75 -9.59
C GLY A 79 -8.67 19.86 -9.25
N GLU A 80 -7.81 20.01 -10.25
CA GLU A 80 -6.35 20.01 -10.09
C GLU A 80 -5.82 21.10 -9.13
N ASP A 81 -6.46 22.27 -9.13
CA ASP A 81 -6.10 23.40 -8.25
C ASP A 81 -6.79 23.37 -6.87
N THR A 82 -7.57 22.33 -6.59
CA THR A 82 -8.30 22.27 -5.32
C THR A 82 -7.34 22.00 -4.17
N LYS A 83 -7.35 22.91 -3.19
CA LYS A 83 -6.64 22.70 -1.93
C LYS A 83 -7.29 21.55 -1.18
N VAL A 84 -6.52 20.50 -0.93
CA VAL A 84 -6.97 19.37 -0.11
C VAL A 84 -6.82 19.73 1.35
N GLU A 85 -7.83 19.42 2.16
CA GLU A 85 -7.78 19.60 3.60
C GLU A 85 -7.45 18.28 4.30
N SER A 86 -6.91 18.35 5.51
CA SER A 86 -6.65 17.13 6.26
C SER A 86 -7.96 16.53 6.76
N GLY A 87 -8.07 15.20 6.72
CA GLY A 87 -9.22 14.50 7.28
C GLY A 87 -9.59 13.22 6.53
N CYS A 88 -10.80 12.74 6.79
CA CYS A 88 -11.33 11.53 6.19
C CYS A 88 -12.29 11.86 5.05
N TYR A 89 -12.12 11.18 3.91
CA TYR A 89 -12.92 11.41 2.72
C TYR A 89 -13.67 10.15 2.30
N LEU A 90 -14.99 10.25 2.20
CA LEU A 90 -15.83 9.21 1.60
C LEU A 90 -16.20 9.62 0.18
N VAL A 91 -15.52 9.04 -0.79
CA VAL A 91 -15.84 9.17 -2.22
C VAL A 91 -17.01 8.25 -2.54
N ARG A 92 -18.08 8.80 -3.14
CA ARG A 92 -19.28 8.04 -3.49
C ARG A 92 -19.75 8.36 -4.92
N PRO A 93 -20.66 7.55 -5.50
CA PRO A 93 -21.16 7.77 -6.85
C PRO A 93 -21.72 9.19 -7.02
N PRO A 94 -21.48 9.86 -8.17
CA PRO A 94 -20.99 9.30 -9.44
C PRO A 94 -19.47 9.06 -9.52
N LEU A 95 -18.70 9.44 -8.50
CA LEU A 95 -17.25 9.22 -8.45
C LEU A 95 -16.91 7.74 -8.24
N VAL A 96 -15.71 7.38 -8.70
CA VAL A 96 -15.21 6.00 -8.68
C VAL A 96 -13.84 5.91 -7.99
N GLY A 97 -13.33 4.68 -7.84
CA GLY A 97 -12.03 4.45 -7.19
C GLY A 97 -10.86 5.20 -7.82
N ALA A 98 -10.96 5.57 -9.11
CA ALA A 98 -9.96 6.40 -9.77
C ALA A 98 -9.92 7.82 -9.20
N ASP A 99 -11.08 8.40 -8.84
CA ASP A 99 -11.18 9.73 -8.23
C ASP A 99 -10.63 9.71 -6.80
N ALA A 100 -10.93 8.66 -6.04
CA ALA A 100 -10.32 8.45 -4.72
C ALA A 100 -8.80 8.35 -4.78
N ARG A 101 -8.26 7.65 -5.79
CA ARG A 101 -6.82 7.58 -6.03
C ARG A 101 -6.24 8.97 -6.39
N ARG A 102 -6.91 9.74 -7.25
CA ARG A 102 -6.49 11.11 -7.61
C ARG A 102 -6.43 12.00 -6.38
N LEU A 103 -7.46 11.99 -5.54
CA LEU A 103 -7.50 12.75 -4.29
C LEU A 103 -6.32 12.37 -3.37
N ARG A 104 -6.07 11.08 -3.17
CA ARG A 104 -4.94 10.61 -2.34
C ARG A 104 -3.59 11.10 -2.89
N LEU A 105 -3.38 11.04 -4.20
CA LEU A 105 -2.15 11.54 -4.81
C LEU A 105 -2.02 13.07 -4.74
N ALA A 106 -3.12 13.80 -4.92
CA ALA A 106 -3.13 15.25 -4.77
C ALA A 106 -2.78 15.64 -3.32
N ALA A 107 -3.37 14.97 -2.34
CA ALA A 107 -3.05 15.17 -0.92
C ALA A 107 -1.59 14.83 -0.60
N LEU A 108 -1.07 13.72 -1.14
CA LEU A 108 0.33 13.33 -1.00
C LEU A 108 1.27 14.41 -1.56
N HIS A 109 0.96 14.96 -2.74
CA HIS A 109 1.73 16.03 -3.38
C HIS A 109 1.67 17.35 -2.60
N GLN A 110 0.53 17.65 -1.98
CA GLN A 110 0.33 18.84 -1.14
C GLN A 110 0.83 18.65 0.31
N GLU A 111 1.38 17.47 0.65
CA GLU A 111 1.78 17.09 2.01
C GLU A 111 0.66 17.21 3.06
N VAL A 112 -0.57 16.84 2.66
CA VAL A 112 -1.77 16.89 3.50
C VAL A 112 -2.18 15.47 3.92
N PRO A 113 -2.35 15.19 5.23
CA PRO A 113 -2.71 13.85 5.68
C PRO A 113 -4.20 13.62 5.47
N VAL A 114 -4.52 12.61 4.65
CA VAL A 114 -5.89 12.21 4.35
C VAL A 114 -6.07 10.71 4.44
N ALA A 115 -7.26 10.29 4.83
CA ALA A 115 -7.72 8.91 4.71
C ALA A 115 -8.86 8.87 3.70
N VAL A 116 -8.84 7.96 2.73
CA VAL A 116 -9.83 7.95 1.64
C VAL A 116 -10.48 6.58 1.51
N VAL A 117 -11.81 6.55 1.60
CA VAL A 117 -12.64 5.38 1.29
C VAL A 117 -13.46 5.68 0.05
N CYS A 118 -13.44 4.80 -0.94
CA CYS A 118 -14.35 4.88 -2.09
C CYS A 118 -15.42 3.81 -1.99
N ARG A 119 -16.69 4.20 -2.10
CA ARG A 119 -17.80 3.27 -2.24
C ARG A 119 -18.42 3.32 -3.63
N GLU A 120 -18.98 2.19 -4.05
CA GLU A 120 -19.81 2.08 -5.25
C GLU A 120 -21.31 2.05 -4.86
N PRO A 121 -22.26 2.01 -5.83
CA PRO A 121 -23.67 1.78 -5.53
C PRO A 121 -23.89 0.47 -4.77
N LEU A 122 -24.97 0.40 -3.98
CA LEU A 122 -25.32 -0.82 -3.28
C LEU A 122 -25.59 -1.96 -4.26
N THR A 123 -25.13 -3.15 -3.89
CA THR A 123 -25.49 -4.38 -4.59
C THR A 123 -26.96 -4.75 -4.34
N ASP A 124 -27.50 -5.70 -5.11
CA ASP A 124 -28.85 -6.24 -4.86
C ASP A 124 -29.01 -6.84 -3.46
N LEU A 125 -27.92 -7.39 -2.91
CA LEU A 125 -27.82 -7.88 -1.53
C LEU A 125 -27.73 -6.77 -0.48
N LYS A 126 -27.91 -5.50 -0.88
CA LYS A 126 -27.83 -4.30 -0.03
C LYS A 126 -26.49 -4.12 0.68
N LEU A 127 -25.44 -4.76 0.18
CA LEU A 127 -24.06 -4.52 0.62
C LEU A 127 -23.45 -3.35 -0.14
N CYS A 128 -22.57 -2.62 0.53
CA CYS A 128 -21.82 -1.49 0.01
C CYS A 128 -20.46 -1.98 -0.49
N PRO A 129 -20.19 -1.97 -1.81
CA PRO A 129 -18.85 -2.26 -2.31
C PRO A 129 -17.90 -1.13 -1.91
N ILE A 130 -16.71 -1.49 -1.45
CA ILE A 130 -15.60 -0.59 -1.16
C ILE A 130 -14.47 -0.94 -2.12
N VAL A 131 -13.88 0.06 -2.76
CA VAL A 131 -12.92 -0.13 -3.85
C VAL A 131 -11.67 0.72 -3.67
N ALA A 132 -10.51 0.15 -3.98
CA ALA A 132 -9.26 0.87 -4.18
C ALA A 132 -8.67 0.50 -5.54
N ILE A 133 -8.10 1.49 -6.22
CA ILE A 133 -7.44 1.34 -7.51
C ILE A 133 -5.96 1.73 -7.36
N GLY A 134 -5.10 0.92 -7.95
CA GLY A 134 -3.67 1.19 -8.13
C GLY A 134 -3.25 0.89 -9.58
N PRO A 135 -1.99 1.15 -9.95
CA PRO A 135 -1.46 0.79 -11.27
C PRO A 135 -1.65 -0.70 -11.56
N GLY A 136 -2.51 -1.03 -12.54
CA GLY A 136 -2.78 -2.40 -12.95
C GLY A 136 -3.54 -3.27 -11.94
N VAL A 137 -4.08 -2.71 -10.86
CA VAL A 137 -4.80 -3.47 -9.83
C VAL A 137 -6.07 -2.76 -9.38
N THR A 138 -7.11 -3.54 -9.11
CA THR A 138 -8.33 -3.08 -8.45
C THR A 138 -8.65 -4.06 -7.34
N VAL A 139 -8.77 -3.55 -6.12
CA VAL A 139 -9.22 -4.31 -4.96
C VAL A 139 -10.64 -3.88 -4.64
N ARG A 140 -11.57 -4.82 -4.56
CA ARG A 140 -12.97 -4.55 -4.27
C ARG A 140 -13.51 -5.59 -3.29
N THR A 141 -14.01 -5.13 -2.16
CA THR A 141 -14.74 -5.96 -1.19
C THR A 141 -16.14 -5.40 -0.95
N LYS A 142 -16.94 -6.06 -0.12
CA LYS A 142 -18.30 -5.65 0.23
C LYS A 142 -18.43 -5.57 1.74
N VAL A 143 -18.92 -4.45 2.25
CA VAL A 143 -19.22 -4.24 3.67
C VAL A 143 -20.69 -3.93 3.89
N LYS A 144 -21.16 -4.01 5.13
CA LYS A 144 -22.48 -3.47 5.47
C LYS A 144 -22.47 -1.95 5.28
N PRO A 145 -23.51 -1.35 4.68
CA PRO A 145 -23.59 0.10 4.54
C PRO A 145 -23.60 0.77 5.93
N PRO A 146 -23.17 2.04 6.02
CA PRO A 146 -23.27 2.79 7.27
C PRO A 146 -24.75 2.96 7.64
N LYS A 147 -25.06 2.98 8.94
CA LYS A 147 -26.44 3.18 9.41
C LYS A 147 -27.06 4.49 8.90
N LYS A 148 -26.23 5.52 8.74
CA LYS A 148 -26.59 6.82 8.17
C LYS A 148 -25.70 7.09 6.94
N PRO A 149 -26.21 6.89 5.71
CA PRO A 149 -25.44 7.08 4.47
C PRO A 149 -24.81 8.46 4.28
N ASP A 150 -25.50 9.51 4.74
CA ASP A 150 -25.03 10.90 4.64
C ASP A 150 -24.25 11.38 5.87
N ALA A 151 -24.12 10.52 6.88
CA ALA A 151 -23.37 10.81 8.11
C ALA A 151 -22.73 9.51 8.63
N PRO A 152 -21.82 8.88 7.86
CA PRO A 152 -21.11 7.69 8.30
C PRO A 152 -20.33 8.00 9.58
N THR A 153 -20.19 6.99 10.43
CA THR A 153 -19.40 7.10 11.67
C THR A 153 -17.94 6.77 11.40
N MET A 154 -17.00 7.37 12.15
CA MET A 154 -15.58 6.99 12.11
C MET A 154 -15.33 5.49 12.31
N ALA A 155 -16.12 4.83 13.15
CA ALA A 155 -16.05 3.37 13.36
C ALA A 155 -16.40 2.57 12.10
N TRP A 156 -17.35 3.04 11.28
CA TRP A 156 -17.67 2.41 10.00
C TRP A 156 -16.57 2.68 8.98
N PHE A 157 -16.05 3.90 8.96
CA PHE A 157 -15.02 4.34 8.01
C PHE A 157 -13.71 3.55 8.19
N THR A 158 -13.22 3.47 9.42
CA THR A 158 -12.03 2.68 9.78
C THR A 158 -12.23 1.19 9.52
N MET A 159 -13.39 0.62 9.89
CA MET A 159 -13.73 -0.76 9.53
C MET A 159 -13.71 -1.01 8.01
N ALA A 160 -14.18 -0.06 7.21
CA ALA A 160 -14.16 -0.18 5.75
C ALA A 160 -12.74 -0.16 5.17
N LEU A 161 -11.83 0.66 5.74
CA LEU A 161 -10.41 0.65 5.39
C LEU A 161 -9.76 -0.69 5.72
N GLU A 162 -9.92 -1.18 6.95
CA GLU A 162 -9.33 -2.45 7.39
C GLU A 162 -9.86 -3.62 6.58
N THR A 163 -11.19 -3.72 6.39
CA THR A 163 -11.80 -4.82 5.63
C THR A 163 -11.31 -4.86 4.18
N LEU A 164 -11.04 -3.69 3.58
CA LEU A 164 -10.50 -3.62 2.23
C LEU A 164 -9.05 -4.13 2.17
N GLY A 165 -8.25 -3.76 3.17
CA GLY A 165 -6.87 -4.21 3.34
C GLY A 165 -6.76 -5.72 3.57
N ASP A 166 -7.54 -6.26 4.51
CA ASP A 166 -7.58 -7.68 4.83
C ASP A 166 -7.96 -8.51 3.59
N PHE A 167 -9.00 -8.07 2.88
CA PHE A 167 -9.41 -8.70 1.62
C PHE A 167 -8.30 -8.66 0.55
N ALA A 168 -7.49 -7.60 0.53
CA ALA A 168 -6.33 -7.46 -0.34
C ALA A 168 -5.18 -8.43 0.01
N ILE A 169 -5.23 -9.11 1.15
CA ILE A 169 -4.25 -10.14 1.50
C ILE A 169 -4.87 -11.52 1.29
N GLU A 170 -6.06 -11.75 1.85
CA GLU A 170 -6.74 -13.04 1.87
C GLU A 170 -7.04 -13.62 0.48
N THR A 171 -7.24 -12.76 -0.52
CA THR A 171 -7.58 -13.19 -1.88
C THR A 171 -6.38 -13.50 -2.77
N ILE A 172 -5.17 -13.49 -2.21
CA ILE A 172 -3.97 -13.90 -2.95
C ILE A 172 -3.83 -15.42 -2.87
N ASP A 173 -3.74 -16.06 -4.03
CA ASP A 173 -3.54 -17.51 -4.10
C ASP A 173 -2.17 -17.92 -3.50
N PRO A 174 -2.15 -18.75 -2.43
CA PRO A 174 -0.93 -19.21 -1.79
C PRO A 174 -0.13 -20.21 -2.65
N GLY A 175 -0.69 -20.71 -3.75
CA GLY A 175 0.03 -21.56 -4.72
C GLY A 175 0.92 -20.77 -5.69
N VAL A 176 0.79 -19.44 -5.76
CA VAL A 176 1.60 -18.59 -6.63
C VAL A 176 3.03 -18.49 -6.09
N ALA A 177 4.03 -18.58 -6.97
CA ALA A 177 5.45 -18.44 -6.64
C ALA A 177 5.74 -17.16 -5.84
N ALA A 178 6.69 -17.20 -4.90
CA ALA A 178 6.89 -16.12 -3.93
C ALA A 178 7.18 -14.78 -4.59
N LEU A 179 8.01 -14.74 -5.65
CA LEU A 179 8.32 -13.51 -6.36
C LEU A 179 7.07 -12.86 -6.99
N LYS A 180 6.21 -13.66 -7.61
CA LYS A 180 4.96 -13.17 -8.21
C LYS A 180 3.96 -12.74 -7.13
N ARG A 181 3.94 -13.41 -5.98
CA ARG A 181 3.15 -13.00 -4.81
C ARG A 181 3.61 -11.64 -4.28
N LEU A 182 4.92 -11.44 -4.17
CA LEU A 182 5.51 -10.16 -3.76
C LEU A 182 5.09 -9.04 -4.73
N ASP A 183 5.16 -9.26 -6.04
CA ASP A 183 4.75 -8.25 -7.02
C ASP A 183 3.26 -7.90 -6.93
N ILE A 184 2.39 -8.89 -6.69
CA ILE A 184 0.95 -8.65 -6.43
C ILE A 184 0.76 -7.83 -5.16
N LEU A 185 1.46 -8.16 -4.08
CA LEU A 185 1.37 -7.46 -2.81
C LEU A 185 1.85 -6.00 -2.92
N ILE A 186 2.95 -5.74 -3.65
CA ILE A 186 3.44 -4.38 -3.90
C ILE A 186 2.39 -3.57 -4.68
N ALA A 187 1.76 -4.15 -5.69
CA ALA A 187 0.70 -3.48 -6.44
C ALA A 187 -0.51 -3.16 -5.54
N ARG A 188 -0.93 -4.10 -4.69
CA ARG A 188 -2.03 -3.90 -3.71
C ARG A 188 -1.67 -2.87 -2.65
N LEU A 189 -0.42 -2.83 -2.20
CA LEU A 189 0.10 -1.81 -1.29
C LEU A 189 0.12 -0.40 -1.93
N ASP A 190 0.33 -0.27 -3.24
CA ASP A 190 0.16 1.05 -3.91
C ASP A 190 -1.30 1.51 -3.90
N ALA A 191 -2.24 0.57 -4.06
CA ALA A 191 -3.68 0.85 -4.05
C ALA A 191 -4.18 1.22 -2.65
N ILE A 192 -3.70 0.51 -1.61
CA ILE A 192 -4.13 0.63 -0.21
C ILE A 192 -2.88 0.87 0.66
N PRO A 193 -2.28 2.07 0.58
CA PRO A 193 -0.97 2.33 1.18
C PRO A 193 -1.00 2.30 2.70
N ASP A 194 -2.13 2.58 3.33
CA ASP A 194 -2.18 2.82 4.78
C ASP A 194 -2.47 1.56 5.61
N HIS A 195 -2.77 0.42 4.98
CA HIS A 195 -3.10 -0.80 5.71
C HIS A 195 -1.84 -1.52 6.21
N GLU A 196 -1.73 -1.67 7.52
CA GLU A 196 -0.56 -2.26 8.19
C GLU A 196 -0.32 -3.72 7.78
N GLY A 197 -1.40 -4.51 7.67
CA GLY A 197 -1.31 -5.92 7.30
C GLY A 197 -0.64 -6.16 5.94
N LEU A 198 -0.85 -5.25 4.97
CA LEU A 198 -0.23 -5.36 3.64
C LEU A 198 1.29 -5.16 3.72
N HIS A 199 1.78 -4.30 4.60
CA HIS A 199 3.23 -4.10 4.79
C HIS A 199 3.88 -5.34 5.40
N HIS A 200 3.24 -5.95 6.41
CA HIS A 200 3.69 -7.21 6.97
C HIS A 200 3.69 -8.33 5.91
N ALA A 201 2.61 -8.45 5.13
CA ALA A 201 2.51 -9.43 4.06
C ALA A 201 3.61 -9.23 2.99
N VAL A 202 3.95 -7.99 2.63
CA VAL A 202 5.09 -7.69 1.75
C VAL A 202 6.41 -8.13 2.39
N ALA A 203 6.63 -7.86 3.68
CA ALA A 203 7.84 -8.28 4.39
C ALA A 203 8.02 -9.81 4.39
N GLU A 204 6.95 -10.54 4.65
CA GLU A 204 6.93 -12.00 4.62
C GLU A 204 7.17 -12.54 3.20
N ALA A 205 6.55 -11.93 2.19
CA ALA A 205 6.75 -12.31 0.79
C ALA A 205 8.19 -12.03 0.32
N CYS A 206 8.83 -10.97 0.79
CA CYS A 206 10.26 -10.72 0.57
C CYS A 206 11.12 -11.85 1.15
N ALA A 207 10.86 -12.28 2.40
CA ALA A 207 11.60 -13.38 3.02
C ALA A 207 11.41 -14.71 2.26
N ALA A 208 10.19 -14.98 1.79
CA ALA A 208 9.90 -16.16 0.97
C ALA A 208 10.60 -16.12 -0.40
N ALA A 209 10.60 -14.96 -1.07
CA ALA A 209 11.28 -14.77 -2.36
C ALA A 209 12.80 -14.96 -2.23
N GLU A 210 13.40 -14.45 -1.15
CA GLU A 210 14.82 -14.66 -0.84
C GLU A 210 15.14 -16.15 -0.64
N ALA A 211 14.30 -16.88 0.09
CA ALA A 211 14.48 -18.31 0.32
C ALA A 211 14.39 -19.10 -1.01
N GLU A 212 13.38 -18.83 -1.84
CA GLU A 212 13.23 -19.47 -3.16
C GLU A 212 14.43 -19.19 -4.08
N ALA A 213 14.95 -17.95 -4.09
CA ALA A 213 16.11 -17.59 -4.89
C ALA A 213 17.38 -18.34 -4.46
N ARG A 214 17.60 -18.51 -3.15
CA ARG A 214 18.71 -19.30 -2.60
C ARG A 214 18.59 -20.79 -2.93
N ASP A 215 17.39 -21.35 -2.84
CA ASP A 215 17.16 -22.77 -3.17
C ASP A 215 17.32 -23.07 -4.66
N GLY A 216 16.86 -22.16 -5.53
CA GLY A 216 17.04 -22.26 -6.98
C GLY A 216 18.51 -22.26 -7.39
N THR A 217 19.32 -21.37 -6.81
CA THR A 217 20.77 -21.33 -7.05
C THR A 217 21.49 -22.57 -6.49
N GLY A 218 21.03 -23.10 -5.35
CA GLY A 218 21.56 -24.33 -4.74
C GLY A 218 21.27 -25.61 -5.52
N LYS A 219 20.11 -25.72 -6.19
CA LYS A 219 19.76 -26.84 -7.08
C LYS A 219 20.56 -26.80 -8.39
N SER A 220 20.71 -25.62 -8.99
CA SER A 220 21.51 -25.44 -10.21
C SER A 220 22.99 -25.81 -10.01
N ARG A 221 23.60 -25.44 -8.87
CA ARG A 221 24.98 -25.82 -8.51
C ARG A 221 25.16 -27.32 -8.25
N ARG A 222 24.15 -28.01 -7.71
CA ARG A 222 24.19 -29.47 -7.51
C ARG A 222 24.12 -30.23 -8.83
N ASN A 223 23.22 -29.82 -9.73
CA ASN A 223 23.09 -30.43 -11.04
C ASN A 223 24.33 -30.23 -11.93
N ALA A 224 24.98 -29.06 -11.83
CA ALA A 224 26.22 -28.78 -12.55
C ALA A 224 27.44 -29.61 -12.05
N ARG A 225 27.46 -30.00 -10.77
CA ARG A 225 28.50 -30.89 -10.23
C ARG A 225 28.27 -32.35 -10.62
N SER A 226 27.03 -32.83 -10.58
CA SER A 226 26.71 -34.22 -11.01
C SER A 226 26.95 -34.47 -12.51
N SER A 227 26.96 -33.43 -13.35
CA SER A 227 27.27 -33.54 -14.78
C SER A 227 28.75 -33.39 -15.12
N ALA A 228 29.61 -33.03 -14.16
CA ALA A 228 31.05 -32.92 -14.34
C ALA A 228 31.81 -34.17 -13.83
N ASP A 229 31.15 -35.00 -13.01
CA ASP A 229 31.69 -36.26 -12.47
C ASP A 229 31.19 -37.51 -13.26
N ALA A 230 30.59 -37.31 -14.45
CA ALA A 230 30.12 -38.34 -15.38
C ALA A 230 30.80 -38.18 -16.74
#